data_AF-H3HBN5-F1
#
_entry.id   AF-H3HBN5-F1
#
_cell.length_a   1.000
_cell.length_b   1.000
_cell.length_c   1.000
_cell.angle_alpha   90.00
_cell.angle_beta   90.00
_cell.angle_gamma   90.00
#
_symmetry.space_group_name_H-M   'P 1'
#
loop_
_entity.id
_entity.type
_entity.pdbx_description
1 polymer ?
#
loop_
_entity_poly.entity_id
_entity_poly.type
_entity_poly.pdbx_seq_one_letter_code
_entity_poly.pdbx_strand_id
1 'polypeptide(L)'
;MALQRLLLLLVTALCHNSTLTRCVQELPADSSEKAKALEFVELYSAWQQQNVCKLFHTTEAKAATECSGANAHRPWKQAAWPLYCHEVFTMYNGTRHELDQLCGRTANTEAFWEGFVDYIGSATCKRYYDLVREAGKLKCGEKDKATECREMFQCDAEFVYYNFDGTTGLVLNGKAATTSCAPFSPTEYSEFAGADDDREAALEVVLTEQLEAIRLESRSTENHSMSARVAVETAMLGHRDVFAASEETLQCAVRLRLTASQPHQVSSVWYAQQLPVLQGFETRFTFQITDQSRRCFEVKDQNFGLHEYRSCAVHGGDGFAFVLHSHQDRTAALAAQGSNMGFTGLQNSLAIEFDTWYNDGGSGDDVFYDHIAIYSRGRSSNADAENARISAAAVHDLADGKVHVVKIRYYPELNYNYVPYFSATVNLSKFIKDVSEGRRVGTLLVFMDEGIKTDTPLLAIPINLAATLRLDSDEAFVGFTASTSSSWQKHDVLGWYYCTEPPCLDQYDTEMTFDFDYNEQSMLSTASYGNTLYPIFIYPDTVSWAKRQAYFAANQKVGLVS
;
A
#
# COMPACT_ATOMS: atom_id res chain seq x y z
N MET A 1 -44.67 20.13 7.82
CA MET A 1 -45.25 21.34 7.12
C MET A 1 -44.20 22.39 6.71
N ALA A 2 -43.22 22.74 7.56
CA ALA A 2 -42.16 23.70 7.19
C ALA A 2 -41.16 23.15 6.15
N LEU A 3 -40.81 21.86 6.25
CA LEU A 3 -39.91 21.17 5.31
C LEU A 3 -40.47 21.07 3.89
N GLN A 4 -41.73 20.64 3.80
CA GLN A 4 -42.46 20.54 2.54
C GLN A 4 -42.58 21.91 1.86
N ARG A 5 -42.64 23.00 2.64
CA ARG A 5 -42.56 24.37 2.12
C ARG A 5 -41.16 24.73 1.65
N LEU A 6 -40.08 24.32 2.32
CA LEU A 6 -38.70 24.58 1.89
C LEU A 6 -38.40 23.88 0.55
N LEU A 7 -38.73 22.59 0.44
CA LEU A 7 -38.57 21.82 -0.81
C LEU A 7 -39.40 22.41 -1.95
N LEU A 8 -40.66 22.80 -1.66
CA LEU A 8 -41.52 23.46 -2.63
C LEU A 8 -40.96 24.83 -3.03
N LEU A 9 -40.41 25.61 -2.10
CA LEU A 9 -39.78 26.90 -2.38
C LEU A 9 -38.53 26.75 -3.26
N LEU A 10 -37.69 25.73 -3.02
CA LEU A 10 -36.54 25.43 -3.88
C LEU A 10 -36.95 25.05 -5.30
N VAL A 11 -37.88 24.10 -5.44
CA VAL A 11 -38.37 23.64 -6.75
C VAL A 11 -39.10 24.77 -7.49
N THR A 12 -39.91 25.55 -6.79
CA THR A 12 -40.61 26.71 -7.38
C THR A 12 -39.63 27.82 -7.75
N ALA A 13 -38.58 28.09 -6.95
CA ALA A 13 -37.58 29.09 -7.25
C ALA A 13 -36.77 28.73 -8.50
N LEU A 14 -36.33 27.47 -8.63
CA LEU A 14 -35.63 26.98 -9.84
C LEU A 14 -36.52 27.09 -11.08
N CYS A 15 -37.80 26.72 -10.96
CA CYS A 15 -38.76 26.75 -12.06
C CYS A 15 -39.19 28.18 -12.45
N HIS A 16 -39.36 29.09 -11.47
CA HIS A 16 -39.65 30.49 -11.75
C HIS A 16 -38.46 31.20 -12.39
N ASN A 17 -37.24 30.96 -11.89
CA ASN A 17 -36.05 31.59 -12.43
C ASN A 17 -35.80 31.13 -13.88
N SER A 18 -35.90 29.82 -14.15
CA SER A 18 -35.78 29.30 -15.52
C SER A 18 -36.85 29.87 -16.46
N THR A 19 -38.08 30.05 -15.97
CA THR A 19 -39.18 30.62 -16.75
C THR A 19 -38.96 32.10 -17.02
N LEU A 20 -38.54 32.87 -16.01
CA LEU A 20 -38.21 34.29 -16.15
C LEU A 20 -37.05 34.50 -17.14
N THR A 21 -35.98 33.70 -17.02
CA THR A 21 -34.84 33.76 -17.95
C THR A 21 -35.30 33.47 -19.39
N ARG A 22 -36.19 32.51 -19.59
CA ARG A 22 -36.75 32.19 -20.92
C ARG A 22 -37.63 33.33 -21.47
N CYS A 23 -38.47 33.94 -20.64
CA CYS A 23 -39.25 35.13 -21.04
C CYS A 23 -38.36 36.32 -21.43
N VAL A 24 -37.24 36.52 -20.74
CA VAL A 24 -36.27 37.58 -21.08
C VAL A 24 -35.52 37.29 -22.39
N GLN A 25 -35.33 36.01 -22.76
CA GLN A 25 -34.73 35.62 -24.04
C GLN A 25 -35.62 35.93 -25.24
N GLU A 26 -36.95 35.96 -25.08
CA GLU A 26 -37.91 36.30 -26.13
C GLU A 26 -37.97 37.81 -26.43
N LEU A 27 -37.36 38.66 -25.59
CA LEU A 27 -37.29 40.10 -25.82
C LEU A 27 -36.24 40.45 -26.91
N PRO A 28 -36.52 41.43 -27.79
CA PRO A 28 -35.61 41.86 -28.86
C PRO A 28 -34.20 42.18 -28.34
N ALA A 29 -33.16 41.78 -29.09
CA ALA A 29 -31.79 42.20 -28.79
C ALA A 29 -31.70 43.74 -28.91
N ASP A 30 -31.10 44.39 -27.91
CA ASP A 30 -30.93 45.85 -27.78
C ASP A 30 -32.16 46.69 -27.39
N SER A 31 -33.17 46.13 -26.70
CA SER A 31 -34.23 46.94 -26.06
C SER A 31 -33.88 47.37 -24.62
N SER A 32 -34.23 48.61 -24.26
CA SER A 32 -34.12 49.09 -22.85
C SER A 32 -34.97 48.25 -21.88
N GLU A 33 -35.97 47.56 -22.41
CA GLU A 33 -36.87 46.67 -21.68
C GLU A 33 -36.16 45.37 -21.30
N LYS A 34 -35.31 44.82 -22.18
CA LYS A 34 -34.49 43.64 -21.90
C LYS A 34 -33.47 43.90 -20.80
N ALA A 35 -32.84 45.09 -20.78
CA ALA A 35 -31.92 45.49 -19.72
C ALA A 35 -32.61 45.57 -18.34
N LYS A 36 -33.80 46.22 -18.27
CA LYS A 36 -34.61 46.29 -17.04
C LYS A 36 -35.10 44.91 -16.60
N ALA A 37 -35.44 44.04 -17.55
CA ALA A 37 -35.89 42.70 -17.25
C ALA A 37 -34.74 41.81 -16.71
N LEU A 38 -33.52 41.96 -17.23
CA LEU A 38 -32.32 41.29 -16.69
C LEU A 38 -32.00 41.75 -15.27
N GLU A 39 -32.06 43.06 -15.00
CA GLU A 39 -31.89 43.62 -13.65
C GLU A 39 -32.96 43.08 -12.67
N PHE A 40 -34.21 42.97 -13.13
CA PHE A 40 -35.27 42.35 -12.34
C PHE A 40 -35.02 40.87 -12.05
N VAL A 41 -34.55 40.08 -13.03
CA VAL A 41 -34.19 38.66 -12.83
C VAL A 41 -33.10 38.52 -11.78
N GLU A 42 -32.09 39.37 -11.82
CA GLU A 42 -30.97 39.37 -10.86
C GLU A 42 -31.45 39.70 -9.45
N LEU A 43 -32.21 40.79 -9.28
CA LEU A 43 -32.78 41.19 -7.99
C LEU A 43 -33.76 40.15 -7.44
N TYR A 44 -34.57 39.54 -8.32
CA TYR A 44 -35.51 38.50 -7.93
C TYR A 44 -34.80 37.21 -7.51
N SER A 45 -33.73 36.83 -8.21
CA SER A 45 -32.89 35.67 -7.85
C SER A 45 -32.22 35.86 -6.49
N ALA A 46 -31.63 37.03 -6.25
CA ALA A 46 -31.02 37.36 -4.97
C ALA A 46 -32.05 37.37 -3.82
N TRP A 47 -33.24 37.92 -4.07
CA TRP A 47 -34.34 37.91 -3.10
C TRP A 47 -34.82 36.48 -2.79
N GLN A 48 -34.96 35.62 -3.80
CA GLN A 48 -35.35 34.22 -3.61
C GLN A 48 -34.31 33.45 -2.80
N GLN A 49 -33.02 33.59 -3.13
CA GLN A 49 -31.93 32.97 -2.39
C GLN A 49 -31.94 33.38 -0.92
N GLN A 50 -32.08 34.68 -0.62
CA GLN A 50 -32.17 35.16 0.76
C GLN A 50 -33.36 34.57 1.54
N ASN A 51 -34.52 34.40 0.89
CA ASN A 51 -35.69 33.82 1.56
C ASN A 51 -35.53 32.31 1.81
N VAL A 52 -34.96 31.57 0.86
CA VAL A 52 -34.64 30.15 1.04
C VAL A 52 -33.63 29.98 2.17
N CYS A 53 -32.54 30.76 2.16
CA CYS A 53 -31.53 30.71 3.21
C CYS A 53 -32.08 31.11 4.58
N LYS A 54 -32.95 32.13 4.64
CA LYS A 54 -33.62 32.51 5.89
C LYS A 54 -34.47 31.37 6.45
N LEU A 55 -35.26 30.69 5.61
CA LEU A 55 -36.09 29.57 6.05
C LEU A 55 -35.25 28.36 6.46
N PHE A 56 -34.17 28.08 5.72
CA PHE A 56 -33.20 27.05 6.05
C PHE A 56 -32.56 27.29 7.42
N HIS A 57 -31.92 28.45 7.62
CA HIS A 57 -31.27 28.83 8.89
C HIS A 57 -32.23 28.86 10.07
N THR A 58 -33.49 29.26 9.85
CA THR A 58 -34.54 29.22 10.89
C THR A 58 -34.93 27.78 11.23
N THR A 59 -35.01 26.90 10.23
CA THR A 59 -35.33 25.48 10.42
C THR A 59 -34.18 24.78 11.15
N GLU A 60 -32.94 25.09 10.78
CA GLU A 60 -31.73 24.60 11.42
C GLU A 60 -31.64 25.03 12.87
N ALA A 61 -31.82 26.32 13.19
CA ALA A 61 -31.80 26.80 14.57
C ALA A 61 -32.88 26.14 15.44
N LYS A 62 -34.07 25.91 14.87
CA LYS A 62 -35.16 25.23 15.56
C LYS A 62 -34.83 23.75 15.78
N ALA A 63 -34.33 23.07 14.75
CA ALA A 63 -33.94 21.67 14.85
C ALA A 63 -32.76 21.48 15.79
N ALA A 64 -31.80 22.41 15.80
CA ALA A 64 -30.71 22.48 16.77
C ALA A 64 -31.28 22.47 18.20
N THR A 65 -32.28 23.31 18.47
CA THR A 65 -32.86 23.42 19.81
C THR A 65 -33.72 22.21 20.20
N GLU A 66 -34.53 21.69 19.27
CA GLU A 66 -35.54 20.67 19.54
C GLU A 66 -35.03 19.23 19.37
N CYS A 67 -34.06 19.01 18.48
CA CYS A 67 -33.57 17.69 18.10
C CYS A 67 -32.14 17.40 18.57
N SER A 68 -31.36 18.39 19.04
CA SER A 68 -29.92 18.23 19.32
C SER A 68 -29.39 19.23 20.37
N GLY A 69 -29.43 18.84 21.65
CA GLY A 69 -28.92 19.68 22.75
C GLY A 69 -29.17 19.03 24.10
N ALA A 70 -29.49 19.79 25.15
CA ALA A 70 -29.84 19.24 26.48
C ALA A 70 -31.01 18.23 26.48
N ASN A 71 -31.79 18.18 25.39
CA ASN A 71 -32.86 17.20 25.16
C ASN A 71 -32.41 15.92 24.41
N ALA A 72 -31.17 15.87 23.91
CA ALA A 72 -30.57 14.72 23.23
C ALA A 72 -30.19 13.57 24.19
N HIS A 73 -30.42 13.71 25.49
CA HIS A 73 -30.24 12.63 26.48
C HIS A 73 -31.57 12.02 26.97
N ARG A 74 -32.70 12.37 26.36
CA ARG A 74 -33.95 11.65 26.61
C ARG A 74 -33.93 10.33 25.82
N PRO A 75 -34.33 9.19 26.41
CA PRO A 75 -34.41 7.95 25.68
C PRO A 75 -35.56 8.02 24.65
N TRP A 76 -35.22 8.36 23.40
CA TRP A 76 -36.16 8.32 22.29
C TRP A 76 -36.32 6.87 21.84
N LYS A 77 -37.45 6.24 22.16
CA LYS A 77 -37.87 4.99 21.50
C LYS A 77 -38.37 5.33 20.09
N GLN A 78 -38.30 4.40 19.14
CA GLN A 78 -38.80 4.59 17.75
C GLN A 78 -40.26 5.09 17.69
N ALA A 79 -41.06 4.81 18.74
CA ALA A 79 -42.44 5.28 18.89
C ALA A 79 -42.60 6.67 19.55
N ALA A 80 -41.55 7.25 20.12
CA ALA A 80 -41.54 8.52 20.86
C ALA A 80 -40.87 9.67 20.09
N TRP A 81 -40.39 9.41 18.88
CA TRP A 81 -39.63 10.38 18.10
C TRP A 81 -40.56 11.44 17.47
N PRO A 82 -40.32 12.75 17.68
CA PRO A 82 -41.16 13.77 17.07
C PRO A 82 -41.05 13.69 15.55
N LEU A 83 -42.19 13.55 14.87
CA LEU A 83 -42.30 13.54 13.40
C LEU A 83 -41.48 14.66 12.74
N TYR A 84 -41.42 15.82 13.38
CA TYR A 84 -40.61 16.95 12.95
C TYR A 84 -39.11 16.62 12.83
N CYS A 85 -38.49 15.97 13.82
CA CYS A 85 -37.07 15.62 13.77
C CYS A 85 -36.78 14.55 12.70
N HIS A 86 -37.69 13.59 12.52
CA HIS A 86 -37.58 12.58 11.46
C HIS A 86 -37.64 13.19 10.05
N GLU A 87 -38.60 14.09 9.82
CA GLU A 87 -38.72 14.84 8.58
C GLU A 87 -37.44 15.65 8.29
N VAL A 88 -36.95 16.39 9.30
CA VAL A 88 -35.73 17.21 9.17
C VAL A 88 -34.52 16.35 8.80
N PHE A 89 -34.27 15.26 9.52
CA PHE A 89 -33.14 14.37 9.26
C PHE A 89 -33.19 13.74 7.86
N THR A 90 -34.38 13.36 7.39
CA THR A 90 -34.56 12.77 6.06
C THR A 90 -34.21 13.75 4.94
N MET A 91 -34.60 15.03 5.07
CA MET A 91 -34.22 16.08 4.11
C MET A 91 -32.71 16.34 4.11
N TYR A 92 -32.10 16.43 5.29
CA TYR A 92 -30.65 16.69 5.38
C TYR A 92 -29.81 15.55 4.79
N ASN A 93 -30.30 14.30 4.83
CA ASN A 93 -29.66 13.17 4.16
C ASN A 93 -29.63 13.34 2.62
N GLY A 94 -30.64 13.99 2.03
CA GLY A 94 -30.77 14.08 0.56
C GLY A 94 -30.30 15.40 -0.06
N THR A 95 -30.43 16.53 0.64
CA THR A 95 -30.33 17.87 -0.01
C THR A 95 -29.37 18.84 0.69
N ARG A 96 -28.59 18.38 1.69
CA ARG A 96 -27.72 19.26 2.49
C ARG A 96 -26.63 19.92 1.66
N HIS A 97 -25.88 19.14 0.88
CA HIS A 97 -24.69 19.64 0.19
C HIS A 97 -25.02 20.88 -0.66
N GLU A 98 -26.17 20.84 -1.34
CA GLU A 98 -26.67 21.93 -2.18
C GLU A 98 -27.06 23.17 -1.35
N LEU A 99 -27.69 23.00 -0.19
CA LEU A 99 -28.13 24.11 0.66
C LEU A 99 -26.98 24.76 1.44
N ASP A 100 -26.02 23.98 1.92
CA ASP A 100 -24.81 24.49 2.60
C ASP A 100 -23.97 25.32 1.62
N GLN A 101 -23.85 24.88 0.36
CA GLN A 101 -23.17 25.62 -0.70
C GLN A 101 -23.89 26.93 -1.08
N LEU A 102 -25.23 26.92 -1.04
CA LEU A 102 -26.06 28.07 -1.39
C LEU A 102 -26.14 29.14 -0.28
N CYS A 103 -26.13 28.72 0.99
CA CYS A 103 -26.51 29.55 2.13
C CYS A 103 -25.40 29.75 3.18
N GLY A 104 -24.29 29.02 3.07
CA GLY A 104 -23.18 29.02 4.03
C GLY A 104 -23.51 28.27 5.33
N ARG A 105 -22.46 27.80 6.03
CA ARG A 105 -22.60 27.11 7.33
C ARG A 105 -22.79 28.10 8.48
N THR A 106 -23.58 27.71 9.50
CA THR A 106 -23.79 28.51 10.72
C THR A 106 -23.37 27.77 11.98
N ALA A 107 -23.28 28.49 13.11
CA ALA A 107 -22.99 27.85 14.41
C ALA A 107 -24.10 26.90 14.87
N ASN A 108 -25.35 27.10 14.43
CA ASN A 108 -26.46 26.20 14.74
C ASN A 108 -26.33 24.87 13.99
N THR A 109 -25.70 24.89 12.82
CA THR A 109 -25.36 23.71 12.03
C THR A 109 -24.55 22.74 12.88
N GLU A 110 -23.49 23.20 13.53
CA GLU A 110 -22.58 22.34 14.30
C GLU A 110 -23.29 21.61 15.45
N ALA A 111 -24.02 22.34 16.30
CA ALA A 111 -24.78 21.76 17.40
C ALA A 111 -25.86 20.76 16.93
N PHE A 112 -26.48 21.05 15.78
CA PHE A 112 -27.44 20.15 15.15
C PHE A 112 -26.81 18.84 14.65
N TRP A 113 -25.65 18.93 14.03
CA TRP A 113 -24.90 17.77 13.54
C TRP A 113 -24.41 16.86 14.66
N GLU A 114 -24.01 17.43 15.81
CA GLU A 114 -23.66 16.64 16.98
C GLU A 114 -24.81 15.71 17.39
N GLY A 115 -26.05 16.24 17.45
CA GLY A 115 -27.21 15.42 17.76
C GLY A 115 -27.66 14.50 16.61
N PHE A 116 -27.49 14.90 15.34
CA PHE A 116 -27.84 14.05 14.20
C PHE A 116 -26.98 12.78 14.15
N VAL A 117 -25.66 12.91 14.27
CA VAL A 117 -24.72 11.78 14.14
C VAL A 117 -24.89 10.79 15.29
N ASP A 118 -25.15 11.27 16.51
CA ASP A 118 -25.35 10.40 17.68
C ASP A 118 -26.58 9.48 17.55
N TYR A 119 -27.57 9.86 16.72
CA TYR A 119 -28.87 9.20 16.59
C TYR A 119 -29.13 8.51 15.24
N ILE A 120 -28.59 9.05 14.13
CA ILE A 120 -28.81 8.54 12.76
C ILE A 120 -27.52 7.98 12.15
N GLY A 121 -26.35 8.42 12.62
CA GLY A 121 -25.07 7.94 12.11
C GLY A 121 -24.93 6.42 12.29
N SER A 122 -24.35 5.75 11.28
CA SER A 122 -23.87 4.37 11.44
C SER A 122 -22.83 4.31 12.57
N ALA A 123 -22.57 3.11 13.11
CA ALA A 123 -21.55 2.93 14.15
C ALA A 123 -20.17 3.51 13.73
N THR A 124 -19.82 3.35 12.45
CA THR A 124 -18.60 3.89 11.83
C THR A 124 -18.61 5.42 11.80
N CYS A 125 -19.68 6.05 11.30
CA CYS A 125 -19.79 7.51 11.25
C CYS A 125 -19.78 8.14 12.64
N LYS A 126 -20.38 7.46 13.62
CA LYS A 126 -20.38 7.90 15.03
C LYS A 126 -18.98 7.86 15.62
N ARG A 127 -18.24 6.75 15.41
CA ARG A 127 -16.85 6.61 15.84
C ARG A 127 -15.95 7.68 15.23
N TYR A 128 -16.07 7.93 13.92
CA TYR A 128 -15.33 9.00 13.25
C TYR A 128 -15.64 10.39 13.84
N TYR A 129 -16.91 10.72 14.05
CA TYR A 129 -17.29 12.01 14.63
C TYR A 129 -16.89 12.15 16.10
N ASP A 130 -16.87 11.08 16.87
CA ASP A 130 -16.34 11.08 18.24
C ASP A 130 -14.83 11.42 18.25
N LEU A 131 -14.07 10.90 17.27
CA LEU A 131 -12.66 11.25 17.08
C LEU A 131 -12.50 12.73 16.66
N VAL A 132 -13.35 13.24 15.76
CA VAL A 132 -13.40 14.68 15.40
C VAL A 132 -13.70 15.55 16.63
N ARG A 133 -14.64 15.13 17.48
CA ARG A 133 -15.03 15.84 18.71
C ARG A 133 -13.89 15.90 19.72
N GLU A 134 -13.19 14.79 19.90
CA GLU A 134 -12.04 14.71 20.79
C GLU A 134 -10.85 15.51 20.24
N ALA A 135 -10.64 15.49 18.91
CA ALA A 135 -9.64 16.31 18.25
C ALA A 135 -9.91 17.82 18.39
N GLY A 136 -11.19 18.21 18.30
CA GLY A 136 -11.62 19.58 18.58
C GLY A 136 -11.32 20.02 20.02
N LYS A 137 -11.58 19.16 21.01
CA LYS A 137 -11.24 19.40 22.43
C LYS A 137 -9.74 19.52 22.65
N LEU A 138 -8.96 18.71 21.94
CA LEU A 138 -7.51 18.73 21.97
C LEU A 138 -6.91 19.91 21.20
N LYS A 139 -7.72 20.64 20.42
CA LYS A 139 -7.30 21.75 19.55
C LYS A 139 -6.28 21.34 18.50
N CYS A 140 -6.56 20.24 17.82
CA CYS A 140 -5.66 19.63 16.83
C CYS A 140 -5.31 20.49 15.59
N GLY A 141 -5.78 21.73 15.51
CA GLY A 141 -5.35 22.73 14.50
C GLY A 141 -4.29 23.72 14.99
N GLU A 142 -3.87 23.66 16.26
CA GLU A 142 -2.76 24.45 16.81
C GLU A 142 -1.43 23.69 16.63
N LYS A 143 -0.35 24.39 16.21
CA LYS A 143 0.94 23.80 15.81
C LYS A 143 1.59 22.86 16.84
N ASP A 144 1.27 23.03 18.11
CA ASP A 144 1.95 22.36 19.23
C ASP A 144 1.37 21.00 19.61
N LYS A 145 0.25 20.57 18.99
CA LYS A 145 -0.44 19.29 19.33
C LYS A 145 -0.61 18.31 18.16
N ALA A 146 0.09 18.55 17.05
CA ALA A 146 -0.05 17.79 15.81
C ALA A 146 0.37 16.31 15.87
N THR A 147 1.02 15.86 16.95
CA THR A 147 1.47 14.47 17.11
C THR A 147 0.41 13.61 17.79
N GLU A 148 -0.14 14.09 18.91
CA GLU A 148 -1.20 13.41 19.70
C GLU A 148 -2.50 13.25 18.89
N CYS A 149 -2.78 14.23 18.04
CA CYS A 149 -3.96 14.25 17.17
C CYS A 149 -3.83 13.37 15.92
N ARG A 150 -2.61 12.97 15.55
CA ARG A 150 -2.35 12.16 14.34
C ARG A 150 -2.73 10.70 14.55
N GLU A 151 -2.58 10.21 15.78
CA GLU A 151 -2.95 8.85 16.18
C GLU A 151 -4.47 8.65 16.24
N MET A 152 -5.24 9.74 16.32
CA MET A 152 -6.71 9.69 16.45
C MET A 152 -7.46 9.44 15.14
N PHE A 153 -6.86 9.63 13.97
CA PHE A 153 -7.56 9.58 12.68
C PHE A 153 -7.08 8.47 11.73
N GLN A 154 -6.49 7.40 12.26
CA GLN A 154 -6.15 6.23 11.45
C GLN A 154 -7.43 5.56 10.93
N CYS A 155 -7.67 5.66 9.62
CA CYS A 155 -8.67 4.85 8.89
C CYS A 155 -8.18 3.38 8.83
N ASP A 156 -9.10 2.41 8.72
CA ASP A 156 -8.94 0.96 8.95
C ASP A 156 -7.96 0.21 7.98
N ALA A 157 -6.71 0.65 7.94
CA ALA A 157 -5.52 -0.11 7.59
C ALA A 157 -4.45 0.22 8.64
N GLU A 158 -3.80 -0.81 9.21
CA GLU A 158 -2.80 -0.59 10.26
C GLU A 158 -1.63 0.27 9.74
N PHE A 159 -1.24 0.01 8.49
CA PHE A 159 -0.37 0.88 7.72
C PHE A 159 -0.61 0.73 6.21
N VAL A 160 -0.22 1.78 5.48
CA VAL A 160 -0.26 1.82 4.02
C VAL A 160 0.98 2.55 3.51
N TYR A 161 1.74 1.89 2.63
CA TYR A 161 2.83 2.46 1.86
C TYR A 161 2.45 2.42 0.38
N TYR A 162 2.00 3.55 -0.16
CA TYR A 162 1.77 3.71 -1.60
C TYR A 162 3.08 3.72 -2.39
N ASN A 163 4.12 4.23 -1.75
CA ASN A 163 5.51 4.17 -2.14
C ASN A 163 6.37 4.17 -0.86
N PHE A 164 7.69 4.18 -1.00
CA PHE A 164 8.62 4.18 0.13
C PHE A 164 9.38 5.50 0.28
N ASP A 165 8.77 6.63 -0.11
CA ASP A 165 9.33 7.96 0.13
C ASP A 165 9.48 8.22 1.65
N GLY A 166 8.62 7.57 2.46
CA GLY A 166 8.76 7.47 3.90
C GLY A 166 8.72 6.01 4.36
N THR A 167 9.71 5.61 5.16
CA THR A 167 9.82 4.26 5.75
C THR A 167 9.47 4.24 7.23
N THR A 168 8.71 5.23 7.70
CA THR A 168 8.30 5.31 9.11
C THR A 168 7.63 4.02 9.55
N GLY A 169 8.15 3.40 10.60
CA GLY A 169 7.64 2.11 11.10
C GLY A 169 8.28 0.87 10.48
N LEU A 170 9.22 1.01 9.54
CA LEU A 170 9.99 -0.11 8.99
C LEU A 170 11.38 -0.18 9.62
N VAL A 171 11.83 -1.41 9.89
CA VAL A 171 13.19 -1.73 10.32
C VAL A 171 13.85 -2.54 9.20
N LEU A 172 14.91 -1.97 8.61
CA LEU A 172 15.67 -2.58 7.52
C LEU A 172 16.95 -3.19 8.08
N ASN A 173 17.21 -4.47 7.78
CA ASN A 173 18.44 -5.17 8.18
C ASN A 173 19.18 -5.75 6.97
N GLY A 174 20.48 -5.97 7.13
CA GLY A 174 21.32 -6.58 6.11
C GLY A 174 21.52 -5.65 4.92
N LYS A 175 21.10 -6.10 3.73
CA LYS A 175 21.19 -5.37 2.45
C LYS A 175 19.87 -4.72 2.00
N ALA A 176 18.91 -4.58 2.93
CA ALA A 176 17.69 -3.84 2.63
C ALA A 176 17.99 -2.33 2.56
N ALA A 177 17.42 -1.67 1.56
CA ALA A 177 17.64 -0.25 1.30
C ALA A 177 16.37 0.40 0.72
N THR A 178 16.33 1.73 0.67
CA THR A 178 15.39 2.46 -0.19
C THR A 178 16.13 3.01 -1.39
N THR A 179 15.48 2.99 -2.55
CA THR A 179 16.10 3.42 -3.81
C THR A 179 15.06 3.95 -4.79
N SER A 180 15.53 4.54 -5.89
CA SER A 180 14.70 4.94 -7.03
C SER A 180 15.27 4.30 -8.31
N CYS A 181 14.50 4.32 -9.39
CA CYS A 181 15.01 4.06 -10.75
C CYS A 181 15.93 5.20 -11.23
N ALA A 182 15.77 6.40 -10.67
CA ALA A 182 16.67 7.50 -10.91
C ALA A 182 17.91 7.31 -10.02
N PRO A 183 19.12 7.65 -10.49
CA PRO A 183 20.33 7.57 -9.69
C PRO A 183 20.13 8.29 -8.35
N PHE A 184 20.06 7.51 -7.27
CA PHE A 184 19.71 8.00 -5.95
C PHE A 184 20.97 7.98 -5.08
N SER A 185 21.63 9.13 -4.95
CA SER A 185 22.85 9.24 -4.16
C SER A 185 22.56 9.01 -2.67
N PRO A 186 23.41 8.25 -1.96
CA PRO A 186 23.29 8.11 -0.52
C PRO A 186 23.27 9.47 0.18
N THR A 187 22.32 9.65 1.09
CA THR A 187 22.24 10.88 1.89
C THR A 187 23.02 10.71 3.19
N GLU A 188 23.68 11.77 3.68
CA GLU A 188 24.35 11.72 5.00
C GLU A 188 23.38 11.46 6.17
N TYR A 189 22.08 11.60 5.93
CA TYR A 189 21.01 11.49 6.94
C TYR A 189 20.38 10.10 7.03
N SER A 190 20.66 9.19 6.08
CA SER A 190 20.14 7.84 6.07
C SER A 190 21.15 6.87 5.48
N GLU A 191 21.56 5.89 6.28
CA GLU A 191 22.48 4.82 5.86
C GLU A 191 21.85 3.82 4.88
N PHE A 192 20.52 3.83 4.73
CA PHE A 192 19.78 2.90 3.89
C PHE A 192 19.31 3.51 2.57
N ALA A 193 19.20 4.84 2.50
CA ALA A 193 18.71 5.51 1.30
C ALA A 193 19.83 5.54 0.24
N GLY A 194 19.63 4.86 -0.89
CA GLY A 194 20.61 4.73 -1.97
C GLY A 194 21.74 3.73 -1.72
N ALA A 195 21.73 2.99 -0.61
CA ALA A 195 22.86 2.18 -0.15
C ALA A 195 23.09 0.86 -0.92
N ASP A 196 22.17 0.50 -1.82
CA ASP A 196 22.20 -0.72 -2.64
C ASP A 196 21.62 -0.41 -4.04
N ASP A 197 22.00 0.74 -4.63
CA ASP A 197 21.58 1.11 -5.99
C ASP A 197 22.46 0.58 -7.13
N ASP A 198 23.44 -0.26 -6.80
CA ASP A 198 24.35 -0.85 -7.78
C ASP A 198 23.58 -1.74 -8.78
N ARG A 199 23.90 -1.51 -10.07
CA ARG A 199 23.28 -2.19 -11.23
C ARG A 199 24.17 -3.26 -11.82
N GLU A 200 25.44 -3.29 -11.46
CA GLU A 200 26.42 -4.17 -12.07
C GLU A 200 27.24 -4.91 -11.01
N ALA A 201 27.35 -6.22 -11.19
CA ALA A 201 28.26 -7.06 -10.45
C ALA A 201 28.96 -8.04 -11.40
N ALA A 202 30.13 -8.52 -11.00
CA ALA A 202 30.82 -9.63 -11.64
C ALA A 202 31.58 -10.45 -10.60
N LEU A 203 31.60 -11.76 -10.78
CA LEU A 203 32.45 -12.67 -10.01
C LEU A 203 33.71 -13.02 -10.80
N GLU A 204 34.77 -13.40 -10.09
CA GLU A 204 35.99 -13.91 -10.71
C GLU A 204 35.70 -15.14 -11.57
N VAL A 205 36.45 -15.26 -12.67
CA VAL A 205 36.30 -16.38 -13.59
C VAL A 205 36.80 -17.65 -12.93
N VAL A 206 35.93 -18.66 -12.82
CA VAL A 206 36.29 -19.95 -12.25
C VAL A 206 36.79 -20.86 -13.36
N LEU A 207 38.01 -21.38 -13.21
CA LEU A 207 38.60 -22.34 -14.13
C LEU A 207 38.44 -23.75 -13.57
N THR A 208 37.89 -24.66 -14.37
CA THR A 208 37.81 -26.10 -14.06
C THR A 208 38.52 -26.89 -15.15
N GLU A 209 39.52 -27.67 -14.76
CA GLU A 209 40.24 -28.57 -15.67
C GLU A 209 39.54 -29.93 -15.71
N GLN A 210 39.28 -30.43 -16.91
CA GLN A 210 38.79 -31.77 -17.18
C GLN A 210 39.81 -32.52 -18.05
N LEU A 211 39.65 -33.85 -18.13
CA LEU A 211 40.62 -34.75 -18.76
C LEU A 211 40.87 -34.45 -20.25
N GLU A 212 39.94 -33.76 -20.92
CA GLU A 212 40.02 -33.43 -22.35
C GLU A 212 39.78 -31.93 -22.64
N ALA A 213 39.34 -31.14 -21.66
CA ALA A 213 38.95 -29.74 -21.87
C ALA A 213 39.15 -28.88 -20.62
N ILE A 214 39.22 -27.56 -20.83
CA ILE A 214 39.23 -26.54 -19.77
C ILE A 214 37.93 -25.76 -19.87
N ARG A 215 37.21 -25.65 -18.75
CA ARG A 215 35.97 -24.88 -18.64
C ARG A 215 36.23 -23.60 -17.86
N LEU A 216 35.98 -22.46 -18.51
CA LEU A 216 35.98 -21.15 -17.89
C LEU A 216 34.54 -20.74 -17.62
N GLU A 217 34.25 -20.37 -16.38
CA GLU A 217 32.94 -19.92 -15.95
C GLU A 217 32.99 -18.43 -15.58
N SER A 218 32.22 -17.61 -16.30
CA SER A 218 32.06 -16.18 -16.00
C SER A 218 30.65 -15.89 -15.51
N ARG A 219 30.52 -15.00 -14.51
CA ARG A 219 29.23 -14.49 -14.03
C ARG A 219 29.26 -12.98 -13.91
N SER A 220 28.28 -12.31 -14.50
CA SER A 220 28.12 -10.85 -14.45
C SER A 220 26.65 -10.49 -14.54
N THR A 221 26.24 -9.29 -14.10
CA THR A 221 24.90 -8.79 -14.41
C THR A 221 24.68 -8.70 -15.93
N GLU A 222 23.51 -9.09 -16.40
CA GLU A 222 23.16 -8.99 -17.83
C GLU A 222 22.86 -7.53 -18.19
N ASN A 223 23.48 -7.05 -19.27
CA ASN A 223 23.35 -5.66 -19.73
C ASN A 223 22.41 -5.52 -20.94
N HIS A 224 21.59 -6.53 -21.20
CA HIS A 224 20.57 -6.64 -22.26
C HIS A 224 21.07 -6.58 -23.71
N SER A 225 22.28 -6.08 -23.94
CA SER A 225 22.88 -5.93 -25.27
C SER A 225 23.12 -7.27 -25.99
N MET A 226 23.29 -8.34 -25.21
CA MET A 226 23.62 -9.67 -25.71
C MET A 226 22.47 -10.68 -25.52
N SER A 227 21.40 -10.32 -24.83
CA SER A 227 20.31 -11.24 -24.45
C SER A 227 19.67 -11.94 -25.65
N ALA A 228 19.34 -11.19 -26.71
CA ALA A 228 18.76 -11.75 -27.92
C ALA A 228 19.70 -12.74 -28.64
N ARG A 229 21.02 -12.50 -28.55
CA ARG A 229 22.02 -13.42 -29.10
C ARG A 229 22.23 -14.63 -28.22
N VAL A 230 22.19 -14.47 -26.90
CA VAL A 230 22.26 -15.60 -25.96
C VAL A 230 21.15 -16.59 -26.26
N ALA A 231 19.90 -16.13 -26.34
CA ALA A 231 18.73 -16.96 -26.61
C ALA A 231 18.86 -17.82 -27.87
N VAL A 232 19.45 -17.27 -28.95
CA VAL A 232 19.54 -17.95 -30.25
C VAL A 232 20.81 -18.78 -30.42
N GLU A 233 21.96 -18.26 -29.95
CA GLU A 233 23.28 -18.82 -30.30
C GLU A 233 23.87 -19.71 -29.21
N THR A 234 23.59 -19.43 -27.94
CA THR A 234 24.36 -20.01 -26.81
C THR A 234 23.52 -20.43 -25.60
N ALA A 235 22.19 -20.30 -25.65
CA ALA A 235 21.32 -20.60 -24.53
C ALA A 235 21.52 -22.04 -24.02
N MET A 236 21.61 -22.18 -22.71
CA MET A 236 21.58 -23.48 -22.03
C MET A 236 20.27 -23.65 -21.24
N LEU A 237 20.03 -24.86 -20.73
CA LEU A 237 18.92 -25.14 -19.82
C LEU A 237 18.92 -24.15 -18.65
N GLY A 238 17.75 -23.59 -18.35
CA GLY A 238 17.58 -22.54 -17.34
C GLY A 238 17.86 -21.11 -17.83
N HIS A 239 18.04 -20.89 -19.14
CA HIS A 239 17.98 -19.53 -19.69
C HIS A 239 16.55 -19.00 -19.65
N ARG A 240 16.40 -17.76 -19.15
CA ARG A 240 15.13 -17.03 -19.18
C ARG A 240 15.04 -16.16 -20.44
N ASP A 241 13.97 -16.34 -21.19
CA ASP A 241 13.71 -15.56 -22.42
C ASP A 241 13.05 -14.20 -22.15
N VAL A 242 12.31 -14.08 -21.04
CA VAL A 242 11.56 -12.86 -20.67
C VAL A 242 12.11 -12.32 -19.36
N PHE A 243 12.75 -11.16 -19.40
CA PHE A 243 13.27 -10.44 -18.23
C PHE A 243 13.51 -8.97 -18.60
N ALA A 244 13.65 -8.10 -17.59
CA ALA A 244 13.91 -6.68 -17.77
C ALA A 244 15.10 -6.18 -16.94
N ALA A 245 15.78 -5.18 -17.47
CA ALA A 245 16.70 -4.35 -16.71
C ALA A 245 15.91 -3.25 -15.99
N SER A 246 16.43 -2.78 -14.88
CA SER A 246 15.92 -1.58 -14.23
C SER A 246 16.12 -0.38 -15.16
N GLU A 247 15.03 0.19 -15.65
CA GLU A 247 15.10 1.37 -16.51
C GLU A 247 15.66 2.57 -15.73
N GLU A 248 16.59 3.28 -16.35
CA GLU A 248 17.17 4.51 -15.81
C GLU A 248 16.31 5.69 -16.27
N THR A 249 15.22 5.95 -15.55
CA THR A 249 14.34 7.10 -15.85
C THR A 249 14.76 8.32 -15.04
N LEU A 250 14.43 9.52 -15.53
CA LEU A 250 14.76 10.78 -14.86
C LEU A 250 14.05 10.93 -13.50
N GLN A 251 12.91 10.26 -13.31
CA GLN A 251 12.11 10.29 -12.08
C GLN A 251 11.26 9.00 -11.94
N CYS A 252 11.27 8.40 -10.75
CA CYS A 252 10.19 7.54 -10.28
C CYS A 252 10.13 7.53 -8.75
N ALA A 253 9.01 7.01 -8.23
CA ALA A 253 8.75 6.84 -6.81
C ALA A 253 9.83 5.97 -6.13
N VAL A 254 10.09 6.27 -4.85
CA VAL A 254 11.01 5.45 -4.05
C VAL A 254 10.40 4.08 -3.79
N ARG A 255 11.22 3.06 -3.95
CA ARG A 255 10.91 1.65 -3.73
C ARG A 255 11.70 1.10 -2.55
N LEU A 256 11.18 0.04 -1.94
CA LEU A 256 11.90 -0.74 -0.94
C LEU A 256 12.66 -1.86 -1.64
N ARG A 257 13.99 -1.78 -1.63
CA ARG A 257 14.86 -2.80 -2.18
C ARG A 257 15.25 -3.81 -1.12
N LEU A 258 14.93 -5.07 -1.35
CA LEU A 258 15.36 -6.17 -0.47
C LEU A 258 16.79 -6.60 -0.81
N THR A 259 17.14 -6.75 -2.10
CA THR A 259 18.53 -6.96 -2.54
C THR A 259 18.80 -6.22 -3.85
N ALA A 260 20.05 -5.81 -4.04
CA ALA A 260 20.59 -5.29 -5.29
C ALA A 260 20.96 -6.40 -6.28
N SER A 261 21.41 -6.00 -7.48
CA SER A 261 22.00 -6.90 -8.47
C SER A 261 23.44 -7.25 -8.06
N GLN A 262 23.60 -7.88 -6.90
CA GLN A 262 24.88 -8.23 -6.29
C GLN A 262 24.83 -9.67 -5.75
N PRO A 263 25.95 -10.42 -5.77
CA PRO A 263 26.01 -11.77 -5.22
C PRO A 263 26.02 -11.77 -3.69
N HIS A 264 25.57 -12.88 -3.10
CA HIS A 264 25.70 -13.20 -1.67
C HIS A 264 25.06 -12.20 -0.70
N GLN A 265 23.97 -11.54 -1.11
CA GLN A 265 23.23 -10.62 -0.27
C GLN A 265 22.17 -11.37 0.56
N VAL A 266 21.90 -10.86 1.76
CA VAL A 266 20.78 -11.28 2.60
C VAL A 266 20.19 -10.04 3.26
N SER A 267 18.87 -9.99 3.34
CA SER A 267 18.16 -8.88 3.96
C SER A 267 16.87 -9.31 4.63
N SER A 268 16.38 -8.44 5.51
CA SER A 268 15.05 -8.53 6.08
C SER A 268 14.49 -7.14 6.32
N VAL A 269 13.18 -6.96 6.13
CA VAL A 269 12.47 -5.74 6.47
C VAL A 269 11.27 -6.09 7.31
N TRP A 270 11.15 -5.49 8.49
CA TRP A 270 10.06 -5.78 9.43
C TRP A 270 9.27 -4.51 9.76
N TYR A 271 7.95 -4.64 9.89
CA TYR A 271 7.17 -3.62 10.57
C TYR A 271 7.57 -3.59 12.06
N ALA A 272 7.81 -2.40 12.59
CA ALA A 272 8.43 -2.21 13.91
C ALA A 272 7.53 -2.69 15.05
N GLN A 273 6.21 -2.63 14.86
CA GLN A 273 5.22 -3.11 15.81
C GLN A 273 4.74 -4.51 15.41
N GLN A 274 4.32 -5.30 16.39
CA GLN A 274 3.73 -6.61 16.12
C GLN A 274 2.27 -6.40 15.71
N LEU A 275 1.80 -7.18 14.75
CA LEU A 275 0.48 -7.04 14.16
C LEU A 275 -0.44 -8.20 14.53
N PRO A 276 -1.73 -7.98 14.80
CA PRO A 276 -2.69 -9.04 15.06
C PRO A 276 -2.85 -9.95 13.84
N VAL A 277 -2.56 -11.24 13.97
CA VAL A 277 -2.65 -12.21 12.85
C VAL A 277 -3.71 -13.29 13.06
N LEU A 278 -4.09 -13.59 14.30
CA LEU A 278 -5.00 -14.71 14.58
C LEU A 278 -6.48 -14.37 14.35
N GLN A 279 -6.86 -13.09 14.33
CA GLN A 279 -8.24 -12.64 14.11
C GLN A 279 -8.62 -12.58 12.63
N GLY A 280 -7.68 -12.89 11.74
CA GLY A 280 -7.80 -12.63 10.31
C GLY A 280 -7.00 -11.40 9.93
N PHE A 281 -6.48 -11.41 8.71
CA PHE A 281 -5.79 -10.26 8.14
C PHE A 281 -5.84 -10.34 6.61
N GLU A 282 -5.62 -9.18 6.00
CA GLU A 282 -5.32 -9.07 4.59
C GLU A 282 -4.12 -8.15 4.40
N THR A 283 -3.20 -8.56 3.54
CA THR A 283 -2.06 -7.75 3.14
C THR A 283 -1.91 -7.83 1.64
N ARG A 284 -1.52 -6.72 1.04
CA ARG A 284 -1.26 -6.65 -0.39
C ARG A 284 0.02 -5.89 -0.61
N PHE A 285 0.82 -6.37 -1.55
CA PHE A 285 2.02 -5.68 -1.97
C PHE A 285 2.24 -5.87 -3.47
N THR A 286 3.01 -4.95 -4.03
CA THR A 286 3.46 -5.02 -5.41
C THR A 286 4.97 -5.19 -5.43
N PHE A 287 5.48 -6.03 -6.32
CA PHE A 287 6.91 -6.26 -6.45
C PHE A 287 7.35 -6.32 -7.91
N GLN A 288 8.64 -6.11 -8.13
CA GLN A 288 9.28 -6.24 -9.43
C GLN A 288 10.67 -6.85 -9.25
N ILE A 289 11.02 -7.80 -10.13
CA ILE A 289 12.34 -8.43 -10.16
C ILE A 289 13.06 -8.06 -11.46
N THR A 290 14.27 -7.50 -11.36
CA THR A 290 15.04 -6.99 -12.51
C THR A 290 16.55 -7.24 -12.34
N ASP A 291 17.34 -6.91 -13.36
CA ASP A 291 18.82 -6.93 -13.34
C ASP A 291 19.40 -8.30 -12.93
N GLN A 292 19.00 -9.33 -13.67
CA GLN A 292 19.43 -10.71 -13.42
C GLN A 292 20.89 -10.95 -13.80
N SER A 293 21.53 -11.90 -13.12
CA SER A 293 22.85 -12.39 -13.49
C SER A 293 22.84 -13.23 -14.77
N ARG A 294 23.89 -13.10 -15.58
CA ARG A 294 24.25 -14.00 -16.67
C ARG A 294 25.41 -14.89 -16.25
N ARG A 295 25.25 -16.20 -16.45
CA ARG A 295 26.30 -17.21 -16.33
C ARG A 295 26.68 -17.73 -17.69
N CYS A 296 27.98 -17.74 -18.01
CA CYS A 296 28.48 -18.34 -19.25
C CYS A 296 29.60 -19.34 -18.97
N PHE A 297 29.60 -20.44 -19.73
CA PHE A 297 30.69 -21.38 -19.83
C PHE A 297 31.35 -21.27 -21.19
N GLU A 298 32.66 -21.14 -21.17
CA GLU A 298 33.51 -21.22 -22.33
C GLU A 298 34.39 -22.47 -22.20
N VAL A 299 34.25 -23.41 -23.13
CA VAL A 299 35.00 -24.67 -23.13
C VAL A 299 36.07 -24.61 -24.20
N LYS A 300 37.30 -24.88 -23.81
CA LYS A 300 38.49 -24.88 -24.67
C LYS A 300 39.21 -26.21 -24.55
N ASP A 301 39.98 -26.55 -25.58
CA ASP A 301 40.94 -27.65 -25.48
C ASP A 301 42.01 -27.38 -24.38
N GLN A 302 42.74 -28.42 -23.97
CA GLN A 302 43.81 -28.32 -22.96
C GLN A 302 44.97 -27.41 -23.37
N ASN A 303 45.13 -27.12 -24.65
CA ASN A 303 46.19 -26.26 -25.17
C ASN A 303 45.73 -24.80 -25.32
N PHE A 304 44.51 -24.46 -24.86
CA PHE A 304 43.86 -23.17 -25.03
C PHE A 304 43.74 -22.72 -26.51
N GLY A 305 43.88 -23.64 -27.46
CA GLY A 305 44.05 -23.37 -28.88
C GLY A 305 42.76 -23.35 -29.69
N LEU A 306 41.77 -24.17 -29.31
CA LEU A 306 40.46 -24.26 -29.95
C LEU A 306 39.34 -23.98 -28.96
N HIS A 307 38.43 -23.07 -29.32
CA HIS A 307 37.14 -22.92 -28.66
C HIS A 307 36.23 -24.04 -29.13
N GLU A 308 35.82 -24.94 -28.23
CA GLU A 308 34.89 -26.01 -28.58
C GLU A 308 33.47 -25.46 -28.68
N TYR A 309 32.98 -24.84 -27.60
CA TYR A 309 31.67 -24.20 -27.56
C TYR A 309 31.56 -23.19 -26.43
N ARG A 310 30.56 -22.31 -26.54
CA ARG A 310 30.14 -21.38 -25.50
C ARG A 310 28.67 -21.60 -25.20
N SER A 311 28.34 -21.66 -23.92
CA SER A 311 26.95 -21.74 -23.45
C SER A 311 26.70 -20.68 -22.38
N CYS A 312 25.54 -20.06 -22.39
CA CYS A 312 25.16 -18.98 -21.48
C CYS A 312 23.71 -19.12 -21.03
N ALA A 313 23.40 -18.69 -19.81
CA ALA A 313 22.04 -18.50 -19.33
C ALA A 313 21.96 -17.16 -18.59
N VAL A 314 20.80 -16.52 -18.71
CA VAL A 314 20.44 -15.34 -17.94
C VAL A 314 19.38 -15.82 -16.98
N HIS A 315 19.69 -15.79 -15.70
CA HIS A 315 18.82 -16.23 -14.63
C HIS A 315 19.32 -15.67 -13.31
N GLY A 316 18.46 -14.96 -12.61
CA GLY A 316 18.72 -14.50 -11.25
C GLY A 316 18.35 -15.57 -10.22
N GLY A 317 18.65 -15.26 -8.96
CA GLY A 317 18.30 -16.06 -7.80
C GLY A 317 18.62 -15.30 -6.51
N ASP A 318 18.19 -15.76 -5.33
CA ASP A 318 17.37 -16.97 -5.13
C ASP A 318 15.88 -16.63 -5.11
N GLY A 319 15.51 -15.47 -4.55
CA GLY A 319 14.12 -15.04 -4.42
C GLY A 319 13.93 -14.22 -3.15
N PHE A 320 12.66 -14.05 -2.77
CA PHE A 320 12.28 -13.39 -1.53
C PHE A 320 11.09 -14.09 -0.88
N ALA A 321 10.75 -13.73 0.35
CA ALA A 321 9.59 -14.27 1.06
C ALA A 321 8.86 -13.19 1.85
N PHE A 322 7.54 -13.32 1.95
CA PHE A 322 6.73 -12.64 2.96
C PHE A 322 6.67 -13.52 4.21
N VAL A 323 6.99 -12.96 5.37
CA VAL A 323 7.21 -13.74 6.60
C VAL A 323 6.39 -13.19 7.76
N LEU A 324 5.74 -14.11 8.47
CA LEU A 324 5.17 -13.89 9.79
C LEU A 324 6.07 -14.58 10.82
N HIS A 325 6.54 -13.87 11.85
CA HIS A 325 7.34 -14.52 12.89
C HIS A 325 7.14 -13.96 14.30
N SER A 326 7.51 -14.78 15.29
CA SER A 326 7.77 -14.34 16.66
C SER A 326 9.12 -14.88 17.13
N HIS A 327 10.15 -14.50 16.38
CA HIS A 327 11.56 -14.73 16.67
C HIS A 327 12.03 -13.93 17.90
N GLN A 328 12.97 -14.48 18.66
CA GLN A 328 13.53 -13.85 19.86
C GLN A 328 14.23 -12.51 19.57
N ASP A 329 14.82 -12.38 18.38
CA ASP A 329 15.55 -11.18 17.96
C ASP A 329 14.61 -10.08 17.43
N ARG A 330 13.29 -10.31 17.46
CA ARG A 330 12.26 -9.32 17.09
C ARG A 330 12.55 -8.71 15.71
N THR A 331 12.52 -7.39 15.58
CA THR A 331 12.82 -6.66 14.33
C THR A 331 14.30 -6.70 13.92
N ALA A 332 15.20 -7.26 14.72
CA ALA A 332 16.60 -7.49 14.33
C ALA A 332 16.81 -8.89 13.73
N ALA A 333 15.76 -9.71 13.61
CA ALA A 333 15.84 -11.03 13.03
C ALA A 333 16.32 -10.95 11.57
N LEU A 334 17.40 -11.67 11.25
CA LEU A 334 18.01 -11.73 9.92
C LEU A 334 18.59 -13.13 9.74
N ALA A 335 18.37 -13.75 8.59
CA ALA A 335 18.95 -15.06 8.31
C ALA A 335 20.48 -14.98 8.12
N ALA A 336 21.14 -16.13 8.27
CA ALA A 336 22.57 -16.24 8.03
C ALA A 336 22.89 -16.03 6.54
N GLN A 337 24.11 -15.57 6.26
CA GLN A 337 24.60 -15.41 4.88
C GLN A 337 24.55 -16.75 4.14
N GLY A 338 24.06 -16.75 2.89
CA GLY A 338 23.85 -17.95 2.10
C GLY A 338 22.58 -18.74 2.46
N SER A 339 21.70 -18.19 3.30
CA SER A 339 20.33 -18.67 3.46
C SER A 339 19.54 -18.38 2.18
N ASN A 340 19.04 -19.42 1.51
CA ASN A 340 18.06 -19.27 0.43
C ASN A 340 16.85 -18.46 0.93
N MET A 341 16.42 -17.50 0.10
CA MET A 341 15.28 -16.59 0.27
C MET A 341 15.25 -15.77 1.59
N GLY A 342 16.35 -15.81 2.36
CA GLY A 342 16.54 -15.01 3.57
C GLY A 342 15.70 -15.40 4.80
N PHE A 343 14.97 -16.52 4.80
CA PHE A 343 14.18 -16.97 5.98
C PHE A 343 14.70 -18.24 6.67
N THR A 344 15.64 -18.97 6.06
CA THR A 344 16.20 -20.18 6.67
C THR A 344 16.94 -19.81 7.97
N GLY A 345 16.67 -20.55 9.04
CA GLY A 345 17.18 -20.23 10.37
C GLY A 345 16.17 -19.51 11.27
N LEU A 346 15.19 -18.80 10.69
CA LEU A 346 14.20 -18.07 11.47
C LEU A 346 13.27 -19.04 12.20
N GLN A 347 13.38 -19.05 13.53
CA GLN A 347 12.51 -19.83 14.39
C GLN A 347 11.12 -19.19 14.51
N ASN A 348 10.11 -20.01 14.81
CA ASN A 348 8.76 -19.54 15.10
C ASN A 348 8.21 -18.65 13.98
N SER A 349 8.27 -19.18 12.76
CA SER A 349 7.98 -18.44 11.53
C SER A 349 7.13 -19.23 10.55
N LEU A 350 6.39 -18.50 9.73
CA LEU A 350 5.73 -18.96 8.52
C LEU A 350 6.19 -18.03 7.39
N ALA A 351 6.73 -18.62 6.33
CA ALA A 351 7.21 -17.92 5.16
C ALA A 351 6.38 -18.31 3.94
N ILE A 352 6.00 -17.32 3.14
CA ILE A 352 5.44 -17.51 1.80
C ILE A 352 6.53 -17.05 0.83
N GLU A 353 7.15 -18.00 0.16
CA GLU A 353 8.28 -17.76 -0.73
C GLU A 353 7.84 -17.42 -2.15
N PHE A 354 8.69 -16.65 -2.81
CA PHE A 354 8.63 -16.26 -4.21
C PHE A 354 9.99 -16.66 -4.79
N ASP A 355 10.09 -17.94 -5.15
CA ASP A 355 11.33 -18.59 -5.53
C ASP A 355 11.56 -18.50 -7.04
N THR A 356 12.78 -18.12 -7.39
CA THR A 356 13.23 -17.88 -8.76
C THR A 356 14.47 -18.68 -9.08
N TRP A 357 14.82 -19.70 -8.29
CA TRP A 357 16.02 -20.48 -8.52
C TRP A 357 15.83 -21.96 -8.23
N TYR A 358 16.02 -22.79 -9.25
CA TYR A 358 15.99 -24.24 -9.08
C TYR A 358 17.18 -24.78 -8.26
N ASN A 359 16.91 -25.33 -7.08
CA ASN A 359 17.86 -25.97 -6.19
C ASN A 359 18.02 -27.48 -6.47
N ASP A 360 18.96 -27.84 -7.35
CA ASP A 360 19.31 -29.23 -7.76
C ASP A 360 19.87 -30.15 -6.63
N GLY A 361 20.10 -29.61 -5.43
CA GLY A 361 20.88 -30.25 -4.37
C GLY A 361 20.08 -31.16 -3.43
N GLY A 362 19.72 -32.37 -3.86
CA GLY A 362 19.27 -33.48 -2.97
C GLY A 362 17.89 -33.34 -2.30
N SER A 363 17.27 -32.17 -2.38
CA SER A 363 15.87 -31.90 -2.07
C SER A 363 15.07 -32.12 -3.36
N GLY A 364 14.55 -33.32 -3.60
CA GLY A 364 13.86 -33.69 -4.85
C GLY A 364 12.51 -33.01 -5.07
N ASP A 365 12.38 -31.76 -4.64
CA ASP A 365 11.11 -31.15 -4.25
C ASP A 365 10.89 -29.76 -4.82
N ASP A 366 11.96 -29.11 -5.27
CA ASP A 366 11.88 -27.84 -5.97
C ASP A 366 11.44 -28.04 -7.43
N VAL A 367 10.62 -27.13 -7.93
CA VAL A 367 10.14 -27.14 -9.31
C VAL A 367 11.09 -26.33 -10.18
N PHE A 368 11.30 -26.77 -11.42
CA PHE A 368 12.26 -26.14 -12.32
C PHE A 368 11.90 -24.69 -12.72
N TYR A 369 10.66 -24.28 -12.50
CA TYR A 369 10.14 -22.97 -12.85
C TYR A 369 10.01 -22.10 -11.61
N ASP A 370 9.98 -20.78 -11.81
CA ASP A 370 9.59 -19.84 -10.76
C ASP A 370 8.28 -20.29 -10.10
N HIS A 371 8.25 -20.23 -8.78
CA HIS A 371 7.12 -20.73 -8.03
C HIS A 371 6.95 -20.06 -6.68
N ILE A 372 5.75 -20.26 -6.13
CA ILE A 372 5.37 -19.79 -4.81
C ILE A 372 5.01 -20.99 -3.96
N ALA A 373 5.48 -21.00 -2.72
CA ALA A 373 5.15 -22.04 -1.75
C ALA A 373 5.20 -21.50 -0.31
N ILE A 374 4.63 -22.27 0.62
CA ILE A 374 4.49 -21.89 2.03
C ILE A 374 5.31 -22.85 2.89
N TYR A 375 6.13 -22.29 3.77
CA TYR A 375 7.06 -23.03 4.64
C TYR A 375 6.84 -22.69 6.09
N SER A 376 6.76 -23.72 6.93
CA SER A 376 6.84 -23.56 8.37
C SER A 376 7.30 -24.85 9.05
N ARG A 377 8.16 -24.67 10.06
CA ARG A 377 8.50 -25.72 11.04
C ARG A 377 7.94 -25.39 12.43
N GLY A 378 6.92 -24.54 12.45
CA GLY A 378 6.34 -23.94 13.64
C GLY A 378 7.40 -23.25 14.47
N ARG A 379 7.55 -23.66 15.74
CA ARG A 379 8.53 -23.09 16.68
C ARG A 379 9.99 -23.41 16.36
N SER A 380 10.25 -24.44 15.55
CA SER A 380 11.63 -24.80 15.19
C SER A 380 12.19 -23.80 14.18
N SER A 381 13.51 -23.80 14.00
CA SER A 381 14.15 -23.12 12.88
C SER A 381 13.50 -23.53 11.57
N ASN A 382 13.00 -22.57 10.80
CA ASN A 382 12.47 -22.79 9.47
C ASN A 382 13.62 -23.09 8.50
N ALA A 383 13.28 -23.71 7.37
CA ALA A 383 14.23 -24.08 6.34
C ALA A 383 13.53 -24.09 4.98
N ASP A 384 14.26 -23.72 3.94
CA ASP A 384 13.90 -24.03 2.57
C ASP A 384 14.24 -25.51 2.28
N ALA A 385 13.32 -26.39 2.67
CA ALA A 385 13.42 -27.83 2.48
C ALA A 385 12.04 -28.49 2.50
N GLU A 386 11.92 -29.68 1.88
CA GLU A 386 10.65 -30.43 1.79
C GLU A 386 9.97 -30.60 3.15
N ASN A 387 10.74 -30.91 4.19
CA ASN A 387 10.23 -31.17 5.54
C ASN A 387 9.64 -29.94 6.25
N ALA A 388 9.83 -28.75 5.67
CA ALA A 388 9.30 -27.46 6.11
C ALA A 388 8.18 -26.95 5.20
N ARG A 389 8.17 -27.35 3.92
CA ARG A 389 7.13 -26.98 2.97
C ARG A 389 5.78 -27.56 3.38
N ILE A 390 4.75 -26.71 3.48
CA ILE A 390 3.38 -27.06 3.90
C ILE A 390 2.33 -26.86 2.80
N SER A 391 2.61 -26.09 1.74
CA SER A 391 1.78 -26.02 0.53
C SER A 391 2.38 -26.82 -0.62
N ALA A 392 1.61 -27.12 -1.66
CA ALA A 392 2.24 -27.43 -2.94
C ALA A 392 2.96 -26.18 -3.50
N ALA A 393 3.91 -26.39 -4.42
CA ALA A 393 4.48 -25.33 -5.23
C ALA A 393 3.48 -24.91 -6.32
N ALA A 394 3.21 -23.62 -6.43
CA ALA A 394 2.42 -23.04 -7.50
C ALA A 394 3.35 -22.30 -8.47
N VAL A 395 3.45 -22.82 -9.70
CA VAL A 395 4.27 -22.23 -10.76
C VAL A 395 3.65 -20.94 -11.25
N HIS A 396 4.44 -19.88 -11.32
CA HIS A 396 4.05 -18.57 -11.85
C HIS A 396 5.31 -17.82 -12.28
N ASP A 397 5.27 -17.07 -13.38
CA ASP A 397 6.43 -16.27 -13.78
C ASP A 397 6.62 -15.11 -12.78
N LEU A 398 7.76 -15.07 -12.08
CA LEU A 398 8.03 -14.07 -11.03
C LEU A 398 9.09 -13.05 -11.47
N ALA A 399 10.12 -13.53 -12.17
CA ALA A 399 11.25 -12.72 -12.61
C ALA A 399 11.17 -12.35 -14.10
N ASP A 400 9.97 -12.04 -14.61
CA ASP A 400 9.75 -11.65 -16.00
C ASP A 400 10.00 -10.16 -16.28
N GLY A 401 10.32 -9.38 -15.24
CA GLY A 401 10.55 -7.94 -15.30
C GLY A 401 9.29 -7.09 -15.18
N LYS A 402 8.10 -7.69 -15.17
CA LYS A 402 6.84 -6.97 -14.94
C LYS A 402 6.63 -6.68 -13.46
N VAL A 403 5.74 -5.73 -13.20
CA VAL A 403 5.23 -5.48 -11.86
C VAL A 403 4.13 -6.50 -11.57
N HIS A 404 4.31 -7.26 -10.51
CA HIS A 404 3.30 -8.20 -10.03
C HIS A 404 2.61 -7.67 -8.79
N VAL A 405 1.39 -8.13 -8.57
CA VAL A 405 0.60 -7.80 -7.38
C VAL A 405 0.20 -9.06 -6.63
N VAL A 406 0.40 -9.06 -5.32
CA VAL A 406 0.10 -10.19 -4.44
C VAL A 406 -0.89 -9.74 -3.38
N LYS A 407 -1.93 -10.54 -3.14
CA LYS A 407 -2.85 -10.39 -2.01
C LYS A 407 -2.79 -11.67 -1.17
N ILE A 408 -2.44 -11.54 0.11
CA ILE A 408 -2.46 -12.63 1.07
C ILE A 408 -3.60 -12.37 2.05
N ARG A 409 -4.43 -13.38 2.27
CA ARG A 409 -5.56 -13.28 3.19
C ARG A 409 -5.65 -14.50 4.09
N TYR A 410 -5.85 -14.26 5.37
CA TYR A 410 -6.15 -15.29 6.35
C TYR A 410 -7.57 -15.10 6.90
N TYR A 411 -8.40 -16.13 6.75
CA TYR A 411 -9.68 -16.23 7.45
C TYR A 411 -9.48 -17.08 8.71
N PRO A 412 -9.95 -16.63 9.89
CA PRO A 412 -9.87 -17.43 11.13
C PRO A 412 -10.80 -18.65 11.10
N GLU A 413 -11.62 -18.80 10.06
CA GLU A 413 -12.49 -19.94 9.78
C GLU A 413 -12.15 -20.67 8.47
N LEU A 414 -12.66 -21.90 8.37
CA LEU A 414 -12.60 -22.66 7.13
C LEU A 414 -13.62 -22.09 6.12
N ASN A 415 -13.13 -21.42 5.09
CA ASN A 415 -13.95 -20.85 4.04
C ASN A 415 -14.18 -21.89 2.93
N TYR A 416 -15.39 -22.45 2.90
CA TYR A 416 -15.75 -23.54 2.00
C TYR A 416 -15.68 -23.18 0.51
N ASN A 417 -15.75 -21.89 0.16
CA ASN A 417 -15.66 -21.45 -1.23
C ASN A 417 -14.28 -21.75 -1.84
N TYR A 418 -13.22 -21.80 -1.01
CA TYR A 418 -11.85 -22.01 -1.47
C TYR A 418 -11.36 -23.45 -1.29
N VAL A 419 -12.16 -24.35 -0.73
CA VAL A 419 -11.82 -25.77 -0.55
C VAL A 419 -11.38 -26.46 -1.86
N PRO A 420 -11.99 -26.19 -3.04
CA PRO A 420 -11.53 -26.78 -4.30
C PRO A 420 -10.08 -26.42 -4.68
N TYR A 421 -9.54 -25.34 -4.13
CA TYR A 421 -8.17 -24.86 -4.38
C TYR A 421 -7.17 -25.35 -3.33
N PHE A 422 -7.61 -26.11 -2.31
CA PHE A 422 -6.74 -26.56 -1.23
C PHE A 422 -5.63 -27.47 -1.76
N SER A 423 -4.38 -27.03 -1.57
CA SER A 423 -3.20 -27.74 -2.06
C SER A 423 -2.08 -27.70 -1.03
N ALA A 424 -1.77 -28.85 -0.44
CA ALA A 424 -0.90 -28.96 0.73
C ALA A 424 0.00 -30.19 0.69
N THR A 425 1.09 -30.13 1.44
CA THR A 425 1.95 -31.30 1.70
C THR A 425 1.52 -32.04 2.96
N VAL A 426 2.12 -33.21 3.20
CA VAL A 426 1.92 -33.99 4.42
C VAL A 426 2.37 -33.26 5.70
N ASN A 427 3.26 -32.26 5.59
CA ASN A 427 3.76 -31.52 6.75
C ASN A 427 2.72 -30.60 7.37
N LEU A 428 1.72 -30.16 6.57
CA LEU A 428 0.63 -29.31 7.05
C LEU A 428 -0.21 -29.97 8.16
N SER A 429 -0.28 -31.31 8.18
CA SER A 429 -1.08 -32.09 9.14
C SER A 429 -0.80 -31.75 10.62
N LYS A 430 0.39 -31.23 10.93
CA LYS A 430 0.78 -30.81 12.28
C LYS A 430 0.14 -29.48 12.71
N PHE A 431 -0.27 -28.66 11.73
CA PHE A 431 -0.74 -27.29 11.89
C PHE A 431 -2.25 -27.12 11.68
N ILE A 432 -2.99 -28.21 11.46
CA ILE A 432 -4.46 -28.20 11.33
C ILE A 432 -5.17 -28.62 12.64
N LYS A 433 -4.46 -28.62 13.76
CA LYS A 433 -5.05 -28.99 15.06
C LYS A 433 -5.77 -27.79 15.66
N ASP A 434 -7.00 -27.98 16.09
CA ASP A 434 -7.69 -26.99 16.92
C ASP A 434 -6.99 -26.88 18.29
N VAL A 435 -6.65 -25.66 18.69
CA VAL A 435 -5.93 -25.41 19.94
C VAL A 435 -6.90 -25.07 21.07
N SER A 436 -7.92 -24.25 20.78
CA SER A 436 -8.98 -23.86 21.71
C SER A 436 -10.21 -23.34 20.98
N GLU A 437 -11.28 -23.06 21.72
CA GLU A 437 -12.41 -22.29 21.19
C GLU A 437 -11.92 -20.90 20.73
N GLY A 438 -12.30 -20.48 19.53
CA GLY A 438 -11.77 -19.28 18.87
C GLY A 438 -10.38 -19.41 18.23
N ARG A 439 -9.71 -20.56 18.34
CA ARG A 439 -8.39 -20.84 17.72
C ARG A 439 -8.43 -22.14 16.93
N ARG A 440 -9.30 -22.14 15.92
CA ARG A 440 -9.59 -23.29 15.05
C ARG A 440 -8.82 -23.18 13.73
N VAL A 441 -8.91 -24.22 12.92
CA VAL A 441 -8.41 -24.20 11.54
C VAL A 441 -9.08 -23.08 10.74
N GLY A 442 -8.26 -22.20 10.20
CA GLY A 442 -8.62 -21.15 9.27
C GLY A 442 -8.24 -21.47 7.83
N THR A 443 -8.34 -20.47 6.97
CA THR A 443 -7.99 -20.56 5.54
C THR A 443 -6.98 -19.50 5.19
N LEU A 444 -5.77 -19.91 4.79
CA LEU A 444 -4.75 -19.00 4.26
C LEU A 444 -4.75 -19.06 2.73
N LEU A 445 -4.87 -17.89 2.11
CA LEU A 445 -4.97 -17.72 0.67
C LEU A 445 -3.84 -16.79 0.19
N VAL A 446 -3.27 -17.13 -0.96
CA VAL A 446 -2.35 -16.28 -1.71
C VAL A 446 -2.92 -16.11 -3.11
N PHE A 447 -3.23 -14.87 -3.47
CA PHE A 447 -3.66 -14.48 -4.81
C PHE A 447 -2.54 -13.69 -5.48
N MET A 448 -2.45 -13.81 -6.80
CA MET A 448 -1.47 -13.10 -7.60
C MET A 448 -2.12 -12.59 -8.89
N ASP A 449 -1.75 -11.37 -9.29
CA ASP A 449 -2.15 -10.73 -10.54
C ASP A 449 -3.67 -10.83 -10.83
N GLU A 450 -4.05 -11.38 -11.98
CA GLU A 450 -5.46 -11.53 -12.40
C GLU A 450 -6.27 -12.46 -11.49
N GLY A 451 -5.62 -13.32 -10.71
CA GLY A 451 -6.25 -14.14 -9.67
C GLY A 451 -6.96 -13.29 -8.61
N ILE A 452 -6.48 -12.06 -8.36
CA ILE A 452 -7.12 -11.12 -7.43
C ILE A 452 -8.49 -10.66 -7.97
N LYS A 453 -8.55 -10.29 -9.26
CA LYS A 453 -9.78 -9.80 -9.91
C LYS A 453 -10.81 -10.91 -10.14
N THR A 454 -10.33 -12.11 -10.44
CA THR A 454 -11.17 -13.30 -10.68
C THR A 454 -11.50 -14.08 -9.42
N ASP A 455 -11.07 -13.60 -8.24
CA ASP A 455 -11.20 -14.28 -6.94
C ASP A 455 -10.73 -15.75 -6.98
N THR A 456 -9.65 -16.00 -7.72
CA THR A 456 -9.05 -17.33 -7.91
C THR A 456 -7.67 -17.34 -7.23
N PRO A 457 -7.53 -18.00 -6.07
CA PRO A 457 -6.26 -18.03 -5.36
C PRO A 457 -5.24 -18.90 -6.11
N LEU A 458 -3.99 -18.46 -6.10
CA LEU A 458 -2.86 -19.26 -6.58
C LEU A 458 -2.51 -20.38 -5.59
N LEU A 459 -2.57 -20.08 -4.29
CA LEU A 459 -2.45 -21.06 -3.21
C LEU A 459 -3.58 -20.90 -2.21
N ALA A 460 -4.11 -22.03 -1.74
CA ALA A 460 -5.03 -22.08 -0.62
C ALA A 460 -4.65 -23.27 0.28
N ILE A 461 -4.52 -23.03 1.59
CA ILE A 461 -4.30 -24.10 2.57
C ILE A 461 -5.20 -23.94 3.80
N PRO A 462 -5.72 -25.05 4.35
CA PRO A 462 -6.34 -25.04 5.67
C PRO A 462 -5.23 -25.02 6.73
N ILE A 463 -5.14 -23.97 7.53
CA ILE A 463 -4.08 -23.83 8.54
C ILE A 463 -4.63 -23.19 9.80
N ASN A 464 -4.17 -23.67 10.96
CA ASN A 464 -4.37 -22.97 12.22
C ASN A 464 -3.09 -22.19 12.56
N LEU A 465 -3.11 -20.86 12.38
CA LEU A 465 -1.95 -20.02 12.71
C LEU A 465 -1.58 -20.09 14.20
N ALA A 466 -2.55 -20.31 15.10
CA ALA A 466 -2.29 -20.46 16.53
C ALA A 466 -1.58 -21.79 16.88
N ALA A 467 -1.77 -22.84 16.06
CA ALA A 467 -1.03 -24.10 16.18
C ALA A 467 0.37 -24.01 15.55
N THR A 468 0.54 -23.11 14.58
CA THR A 468 1.76 -22.93 13.80
C THR A 468 2.76 -22.06 14.55
N LEU A 469 2.32 -20.88 14.98
CA LEU A 469 3.16 -19.86 15.60
C LEU A 469 2.82 -19.75 17.09
N ARG A 470 3.86 -19.67 17.92
CA ARG A 470 3.70 -19.27 19.32
C ARG A 470 3.80 -17.75 19.41
N LEU A 471 2.65 -17.11 19.51
CA LEU A 471 2.54 -15.65 19.55
C LEU A 471 2.29 -15.18 20.98
N ASP A 472 2.88 -14.05 21.32
CA ASP A 472 2.53 -13.30 22.52
C ASP A 472 1.40 -12.33 22.10
N SER A 473 0.31 -12.30 22.86
CA SER A 473 -0.87 -11.44 22.59
C SER A 473 -1.51 -11.61 21.20
N ASP A 474 -1.33 -12.77 20.54
CA ASP A 474 -1.89 -13.08 19.22
C ASP A 474 -1.32 -12.23 18.05
N GLU A 475 -0.17 -11.59 18.29
CA GLU A 475 0.52 -10.70 17.36
C GLU A 475 1.85 -11.28 16.85
N ALA A 476 2.21 -10.97 15.61
CA ALA A 476 3.45 -11.39 14.97
C ALA A 476 4.17 -10.21 14.33
N PHE A 477 5.50 -10.31 14.18
CA PHE A 477 6.22 -9.45 13.25
C PHE A 477 5.89 -9.87 11.83
N VAL A 478 5.68 -8.87 10.98
CA VAL A 478 5.28 -9.03 9.58
C VAL A 478 6.27 -8.28 8.71
N GLY A 479 6.71 -8.90 7.63
CA GLY A 479 7.72 -8.29 6.78
C GLY A 479 8.21 -9.19 5.65
N PHE A 480 9.36 -8.83 5.10
CA PHE A 480 9.98 -9.50 3.97
C PHE A 480 11.38 -9.97 4.30
N THR A 481 11.80 -11.06 3.67
CA THR A 481 13.20 -11.50 3.63
C THR A 481 13.61 -11.74 2.19
N ALA A 482 14.88 -11.57 1.85
CA ALA A 482 15.38 -11.90 0.53
C ALA A 482 16.84 -12.35 0.58
N SER A 483 17.27 -13.08 -0.44
CA SER A 483 18.68 -13.40 -0.64
C SER A 483 19.07 -13.45 -2.10
N THR A 484 20.36 -13.25 -2.32
CA THR A 484 21.05 -13.64 -3.55
C THR A 484 22.20 -14.56 -3.20
N SER A 485 22.55 -15.42 -4.13
CA SER A 485 23.68 -16.34 -4.00
C SER A 485 24.71 -15.99 -5.06
N SER A 486 25.30 -17.01 -5.67
CA SER A 486 26.19 -16.88 -6.82
C SER A 486 25.44 -16.56 -8.14
N SER A 487 24.11 -16.63 -8.12
CA SER A 487 23.19 -16.01 -9.06
C SER A 487 22.44 -14.91 -8.31
N TRP A 488 22.14 -13.79 -8.97
CA TRP A 488 21.58 -12.61 -8.31
C TRP A 488 20.57 -11.86 -9.17
N GLN A 489 19.72 -11.09 -8.51
CA GLN A 489 18.73 -10.20 -9.10
C GLN A 489 18.27 -9.16 -8.07
N LYS A 490 17.67 -8.08 -8.57
CA LYS A 490 17.02 -7.09 -7.72
C LYS A 490 15.64 -7.57 -7.29
N HIS A 491 15.35 -7.41 -6.00
CA HIS A 491 14.01 -7.63 -5.45
C HIS A 491 13.50 -6.29 -4.92
N ASP A 492 12.55 -5.68 -5.62
CA ASP A 492 11.99 -4.38 -5.26
C ASP A 492 10.50 -4.52 -4.91
N VAL A 493 10.10 -4.01 -3.75
CA VAL A 493 8.70 -3.82 -3.34
C VAL A 493 8.32 -2.37 -3.63
N LEU A 494 7.20 -2.18 -4.34
CA LEU A 494 6.79 -0.87 -4.85
C LEU A 494 5.69 -0.23 -3.99
N GLY A 495 4.85 -1.05 -3.36
CA GLY A 495 3.83 -0.62 -2.41
C GLY A 495 3.42 -1.78 -1.51
N TRP A 496 2.93 -1.48 -0.31
CA TRP A 496 2.55 -2.48 0.69
C TRP A 496 1.52 -1.93 1.69
N TYR A 497 0.44 -2.67 1.93
CA TYR A 497 -0.48 -2.39 3.03
C TYR A 497 -0.76 -3.63 3.88
N TYR A 498 -1.27 -3.39 5.08
CA TYR A 498 -1.77 -4.42 5.98
C TYR A 498 -3.05 -3.94 6.69
N CYS A 499 -4.08 -4.79 6.74
CA CYS A 499 -5.27 -4.54 7.54
C CYS A 499 -5.72 -5.80 8.30
N THR A 500 -6.28 -5.58 9.50
CA THR A 500 -6.79 -6.64 10.38
C THR A 500 -8.30 -6.89 10.21
N GLU A 501 -9.03 -5.97 9.56
CA GLU A 501 -10.45 -6.07 9.28
C GLU A 501 -10.73 -6.05 7.76
N PRO A 502 -10.64 -7.20 7.06
CA PRO A 502 -10.91 -7.26 5.63
C PRO A 502 -12.41 -7.07 5.31
N PRO A 503 -12.79 -6.44 4.18
CA PRO A 503 -11.91 -5.93 3.12
C PRO A 503 -11.16 -4.66 3.55
N CYS A 504 -9.91 -4.50 3.12
CA CYS A 504 -9.15 -3.29 3.43
C CYS A 504 -9.75 -2.12 2.64
N LEU A 505 -10.22 -1.09 3.35
CA LEU A 505 -10.83 0.10 2.76
C LEU A 505 -9.86 1.28 2.79
N ASP A 506 -9.91 2.12 1.77
CA ASP A 506 -9.22 3.41 1.76
C ASP A 506 -10.00 4.48 2.56
N GLN A 507 -9.44 5.69 2.61
CA GLN A 507 -10.06 6.85 3.26
C GLN A 507 -11.43 7.27 2.67
N TYR A 508 -11.86 6.64 1.56
CA TYR A 508 -13.10 6.89 0.85
C TYR A 508 -14.05 5.68 0.86
N ASP A 509 -13.84 4.70 1.76
CA ASP A 509 -14.62 3.46 1.87
C ASP A 509 -14.61 2.61 0.58
N THR A 510 -13.56 2.75 -0.24
CA THR A 510 -13.36 1.94 -1.44
C THR A 510 -12.34 0.83 -1.15
N GLU A 511 -12.57 -0.39 -1.65
CA GLU A 511 -11.60 -1.48 -1.50
C GLU A 511 -10.25 -1.04 -2.06
N MET A 512 -9.19 -1.19 -1.27
CA MET A 512 -7.86 -0.74 -1.66
C MET A 512 -7.36 -1.50 -2.89
N THR A 513 -7.45 -0.87 -4.05
CA THR A 513 -6.79 -1.33 -5.25
C THR A 513 -5.44 -0.63 -5.39
N PHE A 514 -4.35 -1.36 -5.16
CA PHE A 514 -3.06 -0.97 -5.72
C PHE A 514 -3.15 -1.14 -7.24
N ASP A 515 -3.84 -0.23 -7.90
CA ASP A 515 -3.73 -0.05 -9.34
C ASP A 515 -2.56 0.90 -9.55
N PHE A 516 -1.41 0.31 -9.88
CA PHE A 516 -0.27 1.09 -10.36
C PHE A 516 -0.67 1.69 -11.71
N ASP A 517 -1.17 2.93 -11.72
CA ASP A 517 -1.50 3.61 -12.96
C ASP A 517 -0.21 4.01 -13.67
N TYR A 518 0.17 3.22 -14.69
CA TYR A 518 1.24 3.55 -15.64
C TYR A 518 1.09 4.96 -16.24
N ASN A 519 -0.13 5.55 -16.27
CA ASN A 519 -0.37 6.86 -16.87
C ASN A 519 -0.07 8.06 -15.97
N GLU A 520 -0.02 7.93 -14.64
CA GLU A 520 0.34 9.06 -13.78
C GLU A 520 1.82 9.45 -13.91
N GLN A 521 2.70 8.49 -14.24
CA GLN A 521 4.08 8.79 -14.64
C GLN A 521 4.14 9.57 -15.98
N SER A 522 3.22 9.27 -16.90
CA SER A 522 3.14 9.98 -18.19
C SER A 522 2.65 11.43 -18.01
N MET A 523 1.65 11.67 -17.15
CA MET A 523 1.14 13.02 -16.89
C MET A 523 2.11 13.90 -16.07
N LEU A 524 2.90 13.31 -15.17
CA LEU A 524 3.98 14.05 -14.47
C LEU A 524 5.17 14.35 -15.39
N SER A 525 5.45 13.49 -16.38
CA SER A 525 6.53 13.73 -17.37
C SER A 525 6.19 14.73 -18.47
N THR A 526 4.90 14.98 -18.74
CA THR A 526 4.43 15.92 -19.78
C THR A 526 4.00 17.29 -19.26
N ALA A 527 4.08 17.54 -17.95
CA ALA A 527 3.90 18.87 -17.40
C ALA A 527 5.12 19.76 -17.70
N SER A 528 5.23 20.22 -18.95
CA SER A 528 6.04 21.38 -19.28
C SER A 528 5.58 22.54 -18.40
N TYR A 529 6.50 23.10 -17.63
CA TYR A 529 6.28 24.23 -16.73
C TYR A 529 5.66 25.42 -17.46
N GLY A 530 4.33 25.55 -17.36
CA GLY A 530 3.64 26.82 -17.54
C GLY A 530 3.69 27.58 -16.22
N ASN A 531 4.54 28.61 -16.15
CA ASN A 531 4.59 29.56 -15.04
C ASN A 531 3.22 30.22 -14.83
N THR A 532 2.35 29.64 -13.99
CA THR A 532 1.38 30.29 -13.08
C THR A 532 0.41 29.25 -12.52
N LEU A 533 0.21 29.29 -11.19
CA LEU A 533 -0.74 28.53 -10.35
C LEU A 533 -0.22 27.19 -9.79
N TYR A 534 0.45 27.29 -8.64
CA TYR A 534 0.69 26.20 -7.70
C TYR A 534 -0.62 25.68 -7.10
N PRO A 535 -0.82 24.35 -6.97
CA PRO A 535 -1.46 23.77 -5.80
C PRO A 535 -0.42 23.65 -4.68
N ILE A 536 -0.74 24.18 -3.50
CA ILE A 536 0.12 24.20 -2.31
C ILE A 536 0.18 22.77 -1.73
N PHE A 537 1.23 22.03 -2.06
CA PHE A 537 1.79 20.99 -1.20
C PHE A 537 2.58 21.71 -0.08
N ILE A 538 2.19 21.52 1.18
CA ILE A 538 3.02 21.94 2.31
C ILE A 538 4.01 20.80 2.61
N TYR A 539 5.20 20.90 2.06
CA TYR A 539 6.40 20.31 2.65
C TYR A 539 6.76 21.12 3.92
N PRO A 540 7.12 20.50 5.05
CA PRO A 540 7.98 21.14 6.02
C PRO A 540 9.44 20.80 5.71
N ASP A 541 10.23 21.85 5.52
CA ASP A 541 11.68 21.86 5.34
C ASP A 541 12.43 20.86 6.22
N THR A 542 13.32 20.12 5.57
CA THR A 542 14.42 19.38 6.18
C THR A 542 15.47 20.37 6.70
N VAL A 543 15.45 20.72 7.99
CA VAL A 543 16.63 21.26 8.68
C VAL A 543 16.68 20.84 10.16
N SER A 544 17.82 20.29 10.56
CA SER A 544 18.13 19.75 11.89
C SER A 544 18.28 20.85 12.96
N TRP A 545 17.59 20.72 14.10
CA TRP A 545 17.81 21.56 15.28
C TRP A 545 18.51 20.78 16.40
N ALA A 546 19.83 20.87 16.44
CA ALA A 546 20.60 20.62 17.66
C ALA A 546 21.81 21.54 17.72
N LYS A 547 21.62 22.78 18.19
CA LYS A 547 22.57 23.51 19.07
C LYS A 547 21.96 24.82 19.59
N ARG A 548 22.07 24.97 20.92
CA ARG A 548 21.63 26.08 21.78
C ARG A 548 21.96 27.47 21.23
N GLN A 549 21.01 28.41 21.29
CA GLN A 549 21.30 29.83 21.44
C GLN A 549 20.96 30.27 22.87
N ALA A 550 21.92 30.97 23.49
CA ALA A 550 21.80 31.60 24.80
C ALA A 550 21.03 32.92 24.71
N TYR A 551 20.41 33.29 25.83
CA TYR A 551 19.51 34.42 26.02
C TYR A 551 20.14 35.83 25.97
N PHE A 552 19.31 36.81 25.55
CA PHE A 552 19.39 38.29 25.65
C PHE A 552 20.48 38.98 24.78
N ALA A 553 20.29 40.18 24.19
CA ALA A 553 19.51 41.35 24.61
C ALA A 553 19.08 42.27 23.44
N ALA A 554 18.27 43.27 23.81
CA ALA A 554 17.57 44.26 22.99
C ALA A 554 18.45 45.27 22.24
N ASN A 555 17.84 45.86 21.20
CA ASN A 555 18.13 47.17 20.61
C ASN A 555 19.53 47.40 20.03
N GLN A 556 19.65 47.41 18.70
CA GLN A 556 20.16 48.61 18.03
C GLN A 556 19.81 48.66 16.54
N LYS A 557 19.64 49.91 16.11
CA LYS A 557 19.08 50.44 14.86
C LYS A 557 20.20 50.72 13.85
N VAL A 558 19.82 50.68 12.56
CA VAL A 558 20.36 51.49 11.43
C VAL A 558 21.78 51.10 10.98
N GLY A 559 22.16 51.07 9.71
CA GLY A 559 21.58 51.43 8.40
C GLY A 559 22.59 50.96 7.33
N LEU A 560 22.13 50.49 6.18
CA LEU A 560 22.03 51.24 4.91
C LEU A 560 23.35 51.71 4.28
N VAL A 561 23.48 51.33 2.99
CA VAL A 561 24.32 51.85 1.89
C VAL A 561 25.79 51.41 1.94
N SER A 562 26.37 50.82 0.88
CA SER A 562 26.17 50.99 -0.57
C SER A 562 25.98 49.70 -1.35
#